data_AF-A0A9D7MN58-F1
#
_entry.id   AF-A0A9D7MN58-F1
#
_cell.length_a   1.000
_cell.length_b   1.000
_cell.length_c   1.000
_cell.angle_alpha   90.00
_cell.angle_beta   90.00
_cell.angle_gamma   90.00
#
_symmetry.space_group_name_H-M   'P 1'
#
loop_
_entity.id
_entity.type
_entity.pdbx_description
1 polymer ?
#
loop_
_entity_poly.entity_id
_entity_poly.type
_entity_poly.pdbx_seq_one_letter_code
_entity_poly.pdbx_strand_id
1 'polypeptide(L)' 'MNQDNTIDATDLALIDNDATNFISGYVVTDLTGDDFVDGTDFAIADNNAANFVGAITP' A
#
# COMPACT_ATOMS: atom_id res chain seq x y z
N MET A 1 0.83 -1.85 -4.79
CA MET A 1 2.11 -2.48 -4.39
C MET A 1 2.85 -2.99 -5.61
N ASN A 2 4.16 -2.74 -5.66
CA ASN A 2 5.02 -3.16 -6.77
C ASN A 2 5.58 -4.60 -6.61
N GLN A 3 5.39 -5.20 -5.42
CA GLN A 3 5.80 -6.56 -5.05
C GLN A 3 7.31 -6.82 -5.13
N ASP A 4 8.14 -5.84 -4.82
CA ASP A 4 9.61 -5.97 -4.85
C ASP A 4 10.25 -6.44 -3.52
N ASN A 5 9.42 -6.80 -2.55
CA ASN A 5 9.76 -7.20 -1.18
C ASN A 5 10.23 -6.08 -0.25
N THR A 6 10.27 -4.83 -0.69
CA THR A 6 10.48 -3.67 0.15
C THR A 6 9.17 -2.91 0.27
N ILE A 7 8.93 -2.25 1.41
CA ILE A 7 7.84 -1.28 1.53
C ILE A 7 8.49 0.10 1.47
N ASP A 8 8.26 0.84 0.39
CA ASP A 8 8.87 2.14 0.19
C ASP A 8 7.95 3.17 -0.49
N ALA A 9 8.52 4.34 -0.80
CA ALA A 9 7.78 5.46 -1.39
C ALA A 9 7.13 5.13 -2.75
N THR A 10 7.62 4.13 -3.48
CA THR A 10 7.00 3.70 -4.74
C THR A 10 5.69 2.96 -4.51
N ASP A 11 5.56 2.24 -3.40
CA ASP A 11 4.30 1.63 -2.98
C ASP A 11 3.29 2.68 -2.51
N LEU A 12 3.74 3.66 -1.72
CA LEU A 12 2.89 4.78 -1.28
C LEU A 12 2.33 5.55 -2.47
N ALA A 13 3.12 5.76 -3.53
CA ALA A 13 2.66 6.40 -4.75
C ALA A 13 1.58 5.60 -5.49
N LEU A 14 1.60 4.27 -5.40
CA LEU A 14 0.54 3.43 -5.98
C LEU A 14 -0.77 3.59 -5.19
N ILE A 15 -0.70 3.58 -3.86
CA ILE A 15 -1.87 3.78 -2.99
C ILE A 15 -2.47 5.18 -3.23
N ASP A 16 -1.63 6.22 -3.25
CA ASP A 16 -2.08 7.61 -3.48
C ASP A 16 -2.76 7.79 -4.85
N ASN A 17 -2.20 7.17 -5.90
CA ASN A 17 -2.81 7.17 -7.23
C ASN A 17 -4.16 6.45 -7.24
N ASP A 18 -4.26 5.28 -6.60
CA ASP A 18 -5.51 4.50 -6.57
C ASP A 18 -6.58 5.20 -5.72
N ALA A 19 -6.20 5.80 -4.58
CA ALA A 19 -7.08 6.62 -3.76
C ALA A 19 -7.59 7.85 -4.53
N THR A 20 -6.71 8.55 -5.26
CA THR A 20 -7.08 9.69 -6.12
C THR A 20 -8.05 9.28 -7.24
N ASN A 21 -7.95 8.04 -7.72
CA ASN A 21 -8.84 7.47 -8.73
C ASN A 21 -10.09 6.79 -8.16
N PHE A 22 -10.31 6.84 -6.84
CA PHE A 22 -11.44 6.21 -6.14
C PHE A 22 -11.56 4.71 -6.46
N ILE A 23 -10.43 4.00 -6.53
CA ILE A 23 -10.40 2.56 -6.74
C ILE A 23 -11.04 1.85 -5.53
N SER A 24 -11.83 0.83 -5.82
CA SER A 24 -12.53 -0.01 -4.84
C SER A 24 -12.53 -1.47 -5.28
N GLY A 25 -12.86 -2.34 -4.32
CA GLY A 25 -12.78 -3.80 -4.42
C GLY A 25 -11.44 -4.34 -3.95
N TYR A 26 -11.33 -5.67 -3.97
CA TYR A 26 -10.13 -6.39 -3.57
C TYR A 26 -8.97 -6.19 -4.56
N VAL A 27 -8.19 -5.13 -4.35
CA VAL A 27 -7.00 -4.78 -5.13
C VAL A 27 -5.77 -4.75 -4.23
N VAL A 28 -4.57 -4.83 -4.83
CA VAL A 28 -3.31 -4.96 -4.08
C VAL A 28 -2.95 -3.73 -3.22
N THR A 29 -3.63 -2.61 -3.43
CA THR A 29 -3.47 -1.36 -2.69
C THR A 29 -4.47 -1.20 -1.54
N ASP A 30 -5.46 -2.07 -1.43
CA ASP A 30 -6.34 -2.21 -0.26
C ASP A 30 -5.63 -3.07 0.79
N LEU A 31 -5.05 -2.41 1.78
CA LEU A 31 -4.31 -3.02 2.88
C LEU A 31 -5.19 -3.30 4.09
N THR A 32 -6.34 -2.61 4.21
CA THR A 32 -7.30 -2.86 5.29
C THR A 32 -8.22 -4.06 4.99
N GLY A 33 -8.41 -4.38 3.71
CA GLY A 33 -9.34 -5.39 3.23
C GLY A 33 -10.80 -4.94 3.30
N ASP A 34 -11.07 -3.63 3.24
CA ASP A 34 -12.41 -3.06 3.36
C ASP A 34 -13.06 -2.69 2.00
N ASP A 35 -12.41 -3.09 0.90
CA ASP A 35 -12.80 -2.80 -0.49
C ASP A 35 -12.68 -1.32 -0.90
N PHE A 36 -11.99 -0.46 -0.14
CA PHE A 36 -11.71 0.91 -0.55
C PHE A 36 -10.22 1.22 -0.44
N VAL A 37 -9.66 1.87 -1.47
CA VAL A 37 -8.28 2.40 -1.38
C VAL A 37 -8.35 3.83 -0.88
N ASP A 38 -7.86 4.08 0.34
CA ASP A 38 -7.91 5.41 0.95
C ASP A 38 -6.71 5.74 1.87
N GLY A 39 -6.86 6.81 2.66
CA GLY A 39 -5.80 7.29 3.55
C GLY A 39 -5.43 6.31 4.67
N THR A 40 -6.27 5.34 5.00
CA THR A 40 -5.98 4.31 5.99
C THR A 40 -4.97 3.29 5.46
N ASP A 41 -5.08 2.89 4.19
CA ASP A 41 -4.07 2.06 3.51
C ASP A 41 -2.73 2.81 3.44
N PHE A 42 -2.78 4.10 3.10
CA PHE A 42 -1.58 4.93 3.03
C PHE A 42 -0.86 4.98 4.38
N ALA A 43 -1.61 5.19 5.47
CA ALA A 43 -1.04 5.25 6.82
C ALA A 43 -0.37 3.92 7.25
N ILE A 44 -0.92 2.78 6.82
CA ILE A 44 -0.31 1.46 7.05
C ILE A 44 1.02 1.35 6.30
N ALA A 45 1.04 1.67 5.01
CA ALA A 45 2.24 1.59 4.19
C ALA A 45 3.33 2.56 4.66
N ASP A 46 2.97 3.81 4.98
CA ASP A 46 3.89 4.85 5.48
C ASP A 46 4.55 4.44 6.80
N ASN A 47 3.76 3.94 7.75
CA ASN A 47 4.32 3.45 9.02
C ASN A 47 5.28 2.26 8.81
N ASN A 48 4.97 1.35 7.89
CA ASN A 48 5.84 0.23 7.58
C ASN A 48 7.12 0.66 6.87
N ALA A 49 7.05 1.60 5.93
CA ALA A 49 8.20 2.18 5.26
C ALA A 49 9.12 2.91 6.26
N ALA A 50 8.55 3.71 7.18
CA ALA A 50 9.29 4.40 8.22
C ALA A 50 10.03 3.44 9.18
N ASN A 51 9.50 2.22 9.35
CA ASN A 51 10.10 1.16 10.15
C ASN A 51 11.00 0.19 9.33
N PHE A 52 11.25 0.48 8.05
CA PHE A 52 12.04 -0.38 7.14
C PHE A 52 11.53 -1.83 7.08
N VAL A 53 10.21 -2.02 7.10
CA VAL A 53 9.60 -3.34 6.98
C VAL A 53 9.73 -3.82 5.53
N GLY A 54 10.12 -5.08 5.36
CA GLY A 54 10.19 -5.76 4.08
C GLY A 54 9.92 -7.26 4.25
N ALA A 55 9.72 -7.94 3.13
CA ALA A 55 9.55 -9.39 3.11
C ALA A 55 10.88 -10.08 2.79
N ILE A 56 11.16 -11.19 3.45
CA ILE A 56 12.22 -12.12 3.05
C ILE A 56 11.53 -13.39 2.57
N THR A 57 11.60 -13.64 1.27
CA THR A 57 10.94 -14.76 0.61
C THR A 57 11.95 -15.90 0.32
N PRO A 58 11.54 -17.19 0.35
CA PRO A 58 12.43 -18.33 0.13
C PRO A 58 13.08 -18.42 -1.25
#